data_AF-A0A352NTP3-F1
#
_entry.id   AF-A0A352NTP3-F1
#
_cell.length_a   1.000
_cell.length_b   1.000
_cell.length_c   1.000
_cell.angle_alpha   90.00
_cell.angle_beta   90.00
_cell.angle_gamma   90.00
#
_symmetry.space_group_name_H-M   'P 1'
#
loop_
_entity.id
_entity.type
_entity.pdbx_description
1 polymer ?
#
loop_
_entity_poly.entity_id
_entity_poly.type
_entity_poly.pdbx_seq_one_letter_code
_entity_poly.pdbx_strand_id
1 'polypeptide(L)' 'NILSPKVTGDSISMHPLVIILLLIIGGKAAGFVGMVLAVPLGAIVKIVYEDLNYYLF' A
#
# COMPACT_ATOMS: atom_id res chain seq x y z
N ASN A 1 -12.24 10.24 -24.70
CA ASN A 1 -12.00 10.09 -23.24
C ASN A 1 -11.99 8.62 -22.81
N ILE A 2 -11.05 7.81 -23.32
CA ILE A 2 -10.96 6.36 -22.99
C ILE A 2 -9.60 6.01 -22.34
N LEU A 3 -8.62 6.92 -22.41
CA LEU A 3 -7.27 6.70 -21.84
C LEU A 3 -7.17 7.08 -20.36
N SER A 4 -8.09 7.90 -19.86
CA SER A 4 -7.99 8.50 -18.52
C SER A 4 -8.22 7.56 -17.32
N PRO A 5 -9.02 6.47 -17.35
CA PRO A 5 -9.25 5.71 -16.12
C PRO A 5 -8.24 4.58 -15.89
N LYS A 6 -7.22 4.39 -16.74
CA LYS A 6 -6.19 3.37 -16.49
C LYS A 6 -4.98 3.88 -15.71
N VAL A 7 -4.69 5.18 -15.76
CA VAL A 7 -3.54 5.77 -15.05
C VAL A 7 -3.91 6.20 -13.62
N THR A 8 -5.19 6.44 -13.36
CA THR A 8 -5.74 6.73 -12.01
C THR A 8 -6.25 5.46 -11.31
N GLY A 9 -5.95 4.28 -11.86
CA GLY A 9 -6.51 2.99 -11.46
C GLY A 9 -6.33 2.72 -9.97
N ASP A 10 -7.47 2.70 -9.29
CA ASP A 10 -7.70 2.29 -7.91
C ASP A 10 -6.85 2.99 -6.86
N SER A 11 -7.40 4.07 -6.30
CA SER A 11 -7.03 4.55 -4.97
C SER A 11 -6.75 3.35 -4.09
N ILE A 12 -5.49 3.14 -3.69
CA ILE A 12 -5.07 1.94 -2.96
C ILE A 12 -6.03 1.79 -1.79
N SER A 13 -6.95 0.82 -1.90
CA SER A 13 -8.03 0.61 -0.94
C SER A 13 -7.46 -0.08 0.31
N MET A 14 -6.47 0.54 0.93
CA MET A 14 -5.90 0.11 2.19
C MET A 14 -6.85 0.55 3.28
N HIS A 15 -7.33 -0.43 4.05
CA HIS A 15 -8.16 -0.16 5.20
C HIS A 15 -7.41 0.79 6.17
N PRO A 16 -8.04 1.85 6.73
CA PRO A 16 -7.36 2.81 7.60
C PRO A 16 -6.61 2.17 8.78
N LEU A 17 -7.13 1.07 9.32
CA LEU A 17 -6.44 0.29 10.37
C LEU A 17 -5.07 -0.25 9.91
N VAL A 18 -4.94 -0.69 8.66
CA VAL A 18 -3.66 -1.19 8.12
C VAL A 18 -2.64 -0.05 8.10
N ILE A 19 -3.05 1.14 7.69
CA ILE A 19 -2.18 2.33 7.69
C ILE A 19 -1.74 2.66 9.12
N ILE A 20 -2.67 2.66 10.08
CA ILE A 20 -2.33 2.92 11.51
C ILE A 20 -1.33 1.88 12.02
N LEU A 21 -1.52 0.60 11.72
CA LEU A 21 -0.60 -0.47 12.12
C LEU A 21 0.79 -0.29 11.49
N LEU A 22 0.84 0.03 10.19
CA LEU A 22 2.09 0.33 9.48
C LEU A 22 2.83 1.50 10.12
N LEU A 23 2.12 2.58 10.49
CA LEU A 23 2.72 3.73 11.16
C LEU A 23 3.26 3.38 12.55
N ILE A 24 2.53 2.58 13.34
CA ILE A 24 3.01 2.14 14.66
C ILE A 24 4.27 1.28 14.53
N ILE A 25 4.27 0.34 13.57
CA ILE A 25 5.41 -0.57 13.32
C ILE A 25 6.61 0.22 12.81
N GLY A 26 6.41 1.07 11.78
CA GLY A 26 7.46 1.91 11.21
C GLY A 26 8.04 2.89 12.24
N GLY A 27 7.17 3.47 13.07
CA GLY A 27 7.56 4.33 14.18
C GLY A 27 8.46 3.64 15.19
N LYS A 28 8.13 2.41 15.58
CA LYS A 28 8.99 1.61 16.49
C LYS A 28 10.29 1.16 15.84
N ALA A 29 10.30 0.90 14.53
CA ALA A 29 11.48 0.38 13.83
C ALA A 29 12.54 1.46 13.56
N ALA A 30 12.14 2.66 13.10
CA ALA A 30 13.07 3.71 12.68
C ALA A 30 12.56 5.14 12.95
N GLY A 31 11.63 5.32 13.89
CA GLY A 31 11.06 6.62 14.22
C GLY A 31 10.29 7.23 13.04
N PHE A 32 10.39 8.55 12.88
CA PHE A 32 9.67 9.28 11.83
C PHE A 32 9.97 8.76 10.42
N VAL A 33 11.24 8.45 10.12
CA VAL A 33 11.64 7.92 8.80
C VAL A 33 10.95 6.58 8.53
N GLY A 34 10.88 5.70 9.55
CA GLY A 34 10.17 4.43 9.43
C GLY A 34 8.67 4.61 9.22
N MET A 35 8.04 5.60 9.84
CA MET A 35 6.61 5.91 9.60
C MET A 35 6.36 6.34 8.15
N VAL A 36 7.20 7.23 7.60
CA VAL A 36 7.06 7.71 6.22
C VAL A 36 7.23 6.57 5.21
N LEU A 37 8.17 5.65 5.46
CA LEU A 37 8.43 4.53 4.56
C LEU A 37 7.45 3.36 4.74
N ALA A 38 6.84 3.20 5.91
CA ALA A 38 5.96 2.06 6.18
C ALA A 38 4.71 2.04 5.27
N VAL A 39 4.13 3.20 4.98
CA VAL A 39 2.95 3.32 4.11
C VAL A 39 3.23 2.90 2.66
N PRO A 40 4.24 3.46 1.95
CA PRO A 40 4.55 3.06 0.58
C PRO A 40 5.03 1.60 0.50
N LEU A 41 5.78 1.09 1.49
CA LEU A 41 6.17 -0.32 1.52
C LEU A 41 4.95 -1.24 1.69
N GLY A 42 4.03 -0.91 2.59
CA GLY A 42 2.78 -1.66 2.77
C GLY A 42 1.90 -1.65 1.52
N ALA A 43 1.84 -0.52 0.81
CA ALA A 43 1.18 -0.40 -0.48
C ALA A 43 1.79 -1.34 -1.54
N ILE A 44 3.11 -1.36 -1.68
CA ILE A 44 3.80 -2.23 -2.64
C ILE A 44 3.50 -3.70 -2.34
N VAL A 45 3.58 -4.12 -1.07
CA VAL A 45 3.27 -5.50 -0.67
C VAL A 45 1.83 -5.87 -1.01
N LYS A 46 0.87 -4.97 -0.76
CA LYS A 46 -0.53 -5.18 -1.11
C LYS A 46 -0.70 -5.39 -2.63
N ILE A 47 -0.12 -4.52 -3.44
CA ILE A 47 -0.23 -4.60 -4.90
C ILE A 47 0.37 -5.91 -5.41
N VAL A 48 1.56 -6.28 -4.93
CA VAL A 48 2.21 -7.54 -5.31
C VAL A 48 1.35 -8.74 -4.92
N TYR A 49 0.69 -8.70 -3.76
CA TYR A 49 -0.22 -9.76 -3.33
C TYR A 49 -1.48 -9.85 -4.22
N GLU A 50 -2.07 -8.70 -4.57
CA GLU A 50 -3.23 -8.63 -5.47
C GLU A 50 -2.89 -9.16 -6.87
N ASP A 51 -1.76 -8.71 -7.43
CA ASP A 51 -1.25 -9.18 -8.71
C ASP A 51 -0.98 -10.68 -8.69
N LEU A 52 -0.30 -11.17 -7.65
CA LEU A 52 0.01 -12.60 -7.54
C LEU A 52 -1.26 -13.44 -7.42
N ASN A 53 -2.23 -13.00 -6.61
CA ASN A 53 -3.51 -13.69 -6.47
C ASN A 53 -4.28 -13.73 -7.79
N TYR A 54 -4.23 -12.66 -8.59
CA TYR A 54 -4.84 -12.60 -9.92
C TYR A 54 -4.21 -13.58 -10.92
N TYR A 55 -2.90 -13.84 -10.83
CA TYR A 55 -2.24 -14.81 -11.71
C TYR A 55 -2.44 -16.27 -11.28
N LEU A 56 -2.64 -16.53 -9.99
CA LEU A 56 -2.72 -17.88 -9.44
C LEU A 56 -4.13 -18.48 -9.48
N PHE A 57 -5.19 -17.67 -9.49
CA PHE A 57 -6.59 -18.10 -9.43
C PHE A 57 -7.43 -17.45 -10.54
#